data_AF-A0A7J4J4Z4-F1
#
_entry.id   AF-A0A7J4J4Z4-F1
#
_cell.length_a   1.000
_cell.length_b   1.000
_cell.length_c   1.000
_cell.angle_alpha   90.00
_cell.angle_beta   90.00
_cell.angle_gamma   90.00
#
_symmetry.space_group_name_H-M   'P 1'
#
loop_
_entity.id
_entity.type
_entity.pdbx_description
1 polymer ?
#
loop_
_entity_poly.entity_id
_entity_poly.type
_entity_poly.pdbx_seq_one_letter_code
_entity_poly.pdbx_strand_id
1 'polypeptide(L)'
;MTDSYQKTPLGIMQILEIFQKNSLKYILFKCEHIFEGQNKNLDILFETTEDYKQAATILESYGFVVRLSEKVEKYKTMYCGLIRGTIYSIHLHREVAWHGMKALDKKQLFARSKRVNALIILPSLEDSILIHAAHILFENFKIKDREINYFLKLNESTTDRNYILWQTQKNRWEKGFQRVILSDKSPHKLSKKKLFISWTPKLWKEPATAFYLFQKIARIPIRKMNPQRRGILIALMGVNGSGKSTLAKKTLEQYQPLTSHLGKKQQYYYYGWEPTFFLTKLFSNIFHRNNKKLFSEVNFSRQYSQFDFFQELLFVYLFVEFFYRYLIHLQPGLRKGDLIISDRYFYDIYGQYNYSSRSIILPFLLRIFPQPNFSYVLTTEVNSLISRGKIDRNSESIEQIKRQPFSPEYISQQCQKYAELSSLVSAKIIDTKNRPQDCAQKIIAETWKALLS
;
A
#
# COMPACT_ATOMS: atom_id res chain seq x y z
N MET A 1 31.17 -17.48 -4.96
CA MET A 1 29.93 -16.68 -5.10
C MET A 1 29.09 -17.07 -6.33
N THR A 2 29.54 -17.96 -7.22
CA THR A 2 28.83 -18.28 -8.47
C THR A 2 27.45 -18.92 -8.27
N ASP A 3 27.25 -19.70 -7.21
CA ASP A 3 25.99 -20.43 -7.04
C ASP A 3 24.86 -19.59 -6.42
N SER A 4 25.18 -18.51 -5.71
CA SER A 4 24.15 -17.68 -5.06
C SER A 4 23.25 -16.99 -6.09
N TYR A 5 23.78 -16.64 -7.26
CA TYR A 5 22.99 -15.94 -8.28
C TYR A 5 21.82 -16.78 -8.83
N GLN A 6 21.88 -18.11 -8.71
CA GLN A 6 20.80 -19.00 -9.14
C GLN A 6 19.52 -18.85 -8.29
N LYS A 7 19.62 -18.27 -7.08
CA LYS A 7 18.47 -18.00 -6.20
C LYS A 7 17.81 -16.65 -6.48
N THR A 8 18.25 -15.91 -7.50
CA THR A 8 17.63 -14.63 -7.87
C THR A 8 16.15 -14.85 -8.19
N PRO A 9 15.23 -14.07 -7.60
CA PRO A 9 13.80 -14.22 -7.88
C PRO A 9 13.48 -14.14 -9.37
N LEU A 10 12.64 -15.05 -9.87
CA LEU A 10 12.28 -15.13 -11.29
C LEU A 10 11.78 -13.80 -11.87
N GLY A 11 10.95 -13.05 -11.14
CA GLY A 11 10.47 -11.74 -11.59
C GLY A 11 11.58 -10.69 -11.74
N ILE A 12 12.67 -10.79 -10.95
CA ILE A 12 13.85 -9.93 -11.13
C ILE A 12 14.62 -10.35 -12.38
N MET A 13 14.85 -11.66 -12.57
CA MET A 13 15.54 -12.16 -13.78
C MET A 13 14.81 -11.73 -15.05
N GLN A 14 13.48 -11.82 -15.09
CA GLN A 14 12.67 -11.34 -16.21
C GLN A 14 12.91 -9.85 -16.52
N ILE A 15 13.01 -9.01 -15.50
CA ILE A 15 13.26 -7.57 -15.69
C ILE A 15 14.67 -7.33 -16.25
N LEU A 16 15.67 -8.05 -15.75
CA LEU A 16 17.04 -7.96 -16.26
C LEU A 16 17.14 -8.45 -17.72
N GLU A 17 16.45 -9.53 -18.07
CA GLU A 17 16.37 -10.03 -19.45
C GLU A 17 15.76 -8.98 -20.39
N ILE A 18 14.69 -8.30 -19.96
CA ILE A 18 14.07 -7.22 -20.74
C ILE A 18 15.07 -6.06 -20.92
N PHE A 19 15.78 -5.66 -19.87
CA PHE A 19 16.77 -4.58 -19.97
C PHE A 19 17.94 -4.96 -20.88
N GLN A 20 18.44 -6.18 -20.77
CA GLN A 20 19.50 -6.69 -21.65
C GLN A 20 19.04 -6.77 -23.11
N LYS A 21 17.80 -7.22 -23.38
CA LYS A 21 17.22 -7.25 -24.73
C LYS A 21 17.13 -5.86 -25.36
N ASN A 22 16.96 -4.82 -24.54
CA ASN A 22 16.96 -3.42 -24.96
C ASN A 22 18.36 -2.77 -24.92
N SER A 23 19.41 -3.57 -24.71
CA SER A 23 20.82 -3.13 -24.66
C SER A 23 21.10 -2.01 -23.65
N LEU A 24 20.34 -1.98 -22.55
CA LEU A 24 20.55 -0.98 -21.50
C LEU A 24 21.84 -1.26 -20.74
N LYS A 25 22.61 -0.21 -20.46
CA LYS A 25 23.85 -0.33 -19.69
C LYS A 25 23.61 -0.02 -18.22
N TYR A 26 23.78 -1.03 -17.38
CA TYR A 26 23.49 -0.93 -15.95
C TYR A 26 24.43 -1.76 -15.06
N ILE A 27 24.37 -1.46 -13.76
CA ILE A 27 25.01 -2.22 -12.68
C ILE A 27 24.00 -2.44 -11.57
N LEU A 28 23.95 -3.66 -11.04
CA LEU A 28 23.16 -3.98 -9.86
C LEU A 28 24.00 -3.65 -8.63
N PHE A 29 23.56 -2.73 -7.78
CA PHE A 29 24.29 -2.39 -6.57
C PHE A 29 23.44 -2.64 -5.33
N LYS A 30 24.07 -3.00 -4.20
CA LYS A 30 23.35 -3.36 -2.95
C LYS A 30 22.34 -4.52 -3.18
N CYS A 31 22.71 -5.50 -3.99
CA CYS A 31 21.81 -6.56 -4.47
C CYS A 31 22.08 -7.93 -3.84
N GLU A 32 22.96 -8.02 -2.86
CA GLU A 32 23.44 -9.30 -2.35
C GLU A 32 22.35 -10.08 -1.62
N HIS A 33 21.47 -9.38 -0.92
CA HIS A 33 20.26 -9.94 -0.31
C HIS A 33 19.25 -10.51 -1.34
N ILE A 34 19.36 -10.12 -2.61
CA ILE A 34 18.47 -10.60 -3.69
C ILE A 34 18.93 -11.98 -4.12
N PHE A 35 20.25 -12.18 -4.21
CA PHE A 35 20.87 -13.46 -4.55
C PHE A 35 20.71 -14.49 -3.42
N GLU A 36 20.20 -14.11 -2.26
CA GLU A 36 19.80 -15.04 -1.21
C GLU A 36 18.33 -15.50 -1.38
N GLY A 37 17.61 -14.98 -2.38
CA GLY A 37 16.20 -15.29 -2.66
C GLY A 37 15.19 -14.60 -1.73
N GLN A 38 15.67 -13.77 -0.81
CA GLN A 38 14.85 -13.23 0.28
C GLN A 38 14.16 -11.91 -0.07
N ASN A 39 14.75 -11.10 -0.95
CA ASN A 39 14.31 -9.73 -1.18
C ASN A 39 13.78 -9.51 -2.61
N LYS A 40 12.71 -8.72 -2.70
CA LYS A 40 12.04 -8.34 -3.95
C LYS A 40 12.35 -6.89 -4.36
N ASN A 41 13.30 -6.25 -3.68
CA ASN A 41 13.78 -4.89 -3.94
C ASN A 41 15.11 -4.95 -4.70
N LEU A 42 15.12 -4.43 -5.93
CA LEU A 42 16.26 -4.39 -6.83
C LEU A 42 16.73 -2.95 -7.02
N ASP A 43 18.00 -2.68 -6.72
CA ASP A 43 18.65 -1.39 -6.94
C ASP A 43 19.55 -1.47 -8.19
N ILE A 44 19.28 -0.63 -9.18
CA ILE A 44 19.96 -0.61 -10.48
C ILE A 44 20.49 0.80 -10.76
N LEU A 45 21.79 0.90 -11.04
CA LEU A 45 22.43 2.12 -11.50
C LEU A 45 22.59 2.07 -13.02
N PHE A 46 22.16 3.11 -13.73
CA PHE A 46 22.31 3.21 -15.19
C PHE A 46 23.48 4.09 -15.59
N GLU A 47 24.20 3.70 -16.64
CA GLU A 47 25.39 4.41 -17.11
C GLU A 47 25.02 5.81 -17.60
N THR A 48 23.98 5.89 -18.43
CA THR A 48 23.52 7.12 -19.08
C THR A 48 22.15 7.58 -18.56
N THR A 49 21.77 8.82 -18.88
CA THR A 49 20.43 9.32 -18.53
C THR A 49 19.37 8.75 -19.48
N GLU A 50 19.80 8.41 -20.69
CA GLU A 50 19.01 7.83 -21.77
C GLU A 50 18.60 6.40 -21.38
N ASP A 51 19.54 5.55 -20.96
CA ASP A 51 19.26 4.21 -20.46
C ASP A 51 18.29 4.24 -19.27
N TYR A 52 18.49 5.18 -18.35
CA TYR A 52 17.60 5.37 -17.20
C TYR A 52 16.17 5.70 -17.61
N LYS A 53 15.99 6.63 -18.56
CA LYS A 53 14.67 7.01 -19.07
C LYS A 53 14.02 5.87 -19.83
N GLN A 54 14.80 5.15 -20.65
CA GLN A 54 14.32 3.99 -21.39
C GLN A 54 13.89 2.86 -20.45
N ALA A 55 14.65 2.60 -19.39
CA ALA A 55 14.28 1.64 -18.34
C ALA A 55 12.95 2.00 -17.66
N ALA A 56 12.74 3.29 -17.37
CA ALA A 56 11.47 3.78 -16.84
C ALA A 56 10.30 3.51 -17.80
N THR A 57 10.43 3.90 -19.07
CA THR A 57 9.40 3.64 -20.09
C THR A 57 9.11 2.15 -20.26
N ILE A 58 10.13 1.30 -20.25
CA ILE A 58 9.98 -0.15 -20.28
C ILE A 58 9.19 -0.63 -19.07
N LEU A 59 9.57 -0.25 -17.85
CA LEU A 59 8.83 -0.70 -16.66
C LEU A 59 7.35 -0.28 -16.71
N GLU A 60 7.06 0.96 -17.12
CA GLU A 60 5.69 1.45 -17.30
C GLU A 60 4.92 0.64 -18.36
N SER A 61 5.54 0.26 -19.48
CA SER A 61 4.90 -0.58 -20.51
C SER A 61 4.60 -1.99 -20.00
N TYR A 62 5.35 -2.49 -19.02
CA TYR A 62 5.08 -3.74 -18.31
C TYR A 62 4.12 -3.57 -17.12
N GLY A 63 3.47 -2.41 -17.00
CA GLY A 63 2.43 -2.15 -16.01
C GLY A 63 2.94 -1.82 -14.60
N PHE A 64 4.25 -1.59 -14.43
CA PHE A 64 4.79 -1.04 -13.20
C PHE A 64 4.31 0.41 -13.02
N VAL A 65 4.20 0.84 -11.77
CA VAL A 65 3.80 2.20 -11.42
C VAL A 65 4.86 2.88 -10.56
N VAL A 66 5.04 4.19 -10.77
CA VAL A 66 5.95 5.02 -9.97
C VAL A 66 5.44 5.10 -8.54
N ARG A 67 6.19 4.55 -7.59
CA ARG A 67 5.92 4.65 -6.15
C ARG A 67 6.66 5.80 -5.48
N LEU A 68 7.88 6.06 -5.94
CA LEU A 68 8.71 7.17 -5.48
C LEU A 68 9.36 7.82 -6.68
N SER A 69 9.10 9.10 -6.91
CA SER A 69 9.69 9.86 -8.03
C SER A 69 10.93 10.65 -7.60
N GLU A 70 11.71 11.11 -8.59
CA GLU A 70 12.86 11.99 -8.34
C GLU A 70 12.49 13.32 -7.66
N LYS A 71 11.21 13.74 -7.75
CA LYS A 71 10.69 14.90 -7.00
C LYS A 71 10.76 14.67 -5.48
N VAL A 72 10.71 13.41 -5.04
CA VAL A 72 10.77 13.01 -3.63
C VAL A 72 12.17 12.57 -3.23
N GLU A 73 12.88 11.83 -4.11
CA GLU A 73 14.25 11.38 -3.89
C GLU A 73 15.11 11.61 -5.14
N LYS A 74 15.91 12.68 -5.13
CA LYS A 74 16.72 13.07 -6.29
C LYS A 74 17.64 11.93 -6.75
N TYR A 75 17.74 11.72 -8.07
CA TYR A 75 18.52 10.67 -8.74
C TYR A 75 17.94 9.25 -8.66
N LYS A 76 16.77 9.07 -8.04
CA LYS A 76 16.17 7.76 -7.82
C LYS A 76 14.68 7.77 -8.10
N THR A 77 14.24 6.80 -8.90
CA THR A 77 12.82 6.49 -9.06
C THR A 77 12.58 5.04 -8.67
N MET A 78 11.60 4.80 -7.80
CA MET A 78 11.17 3.45 -7.43
C MET A 78 9.89 3.13 -8.19
N TYR A 79 9.92 2.05 -8.95
CA TYR A 79 8.78 1.41 -9.58
C TYR A 79 8.34 0.22 -8.77
N CYS A 80 7.03 -0.02 -8.70
CA CYS A 80 6.46 -1.24 -8.13
C CYS A 80 5.57 -1.92 -9.17
N GLY A 81 5.71 -3.24 -9.31
CA GLY A 81 4.93 -4.04 -10.26
C GLY A 81 4.50 -5.36 -9.67
N LEU A 82 3.41 -5.93 -10.18
CA LEU A 82 2.88 -7.24 -9.80
C LEU A 82 3.19 -8.26 -10.89
N ILE A 83 4.10 -9.20 -10.62
CA ILE A 83 4.45 -10.30 -11.53
C ILE A 83 4.01 -11.60 -10.86
N ARG A 84 3.07 -12.32 -11.49
CA ARG A 84 2.53 -13.61 -11.01
C ARG A 84 2.10 -13.55 -9.54
N GLY A 85 1.37 -12.50 -9.15
CA GLY A 85 0.89 -12.30 -7.79
C GLY A 85 1.95 -11.84 -6.78
N THR A 86 3.21 -11.68 -7.20
CA THR A 86 4.30 -11.17 -6.36
C THR A 86 4.65 -9.73 -6.71
N ILE A 87 4.79 -8.90 -5.68
CA ILE A 87 5.20 -7.51 -5.84
C ILE A 87 6.71 -7.40 -5.89
N TYR A 88 7.20 -6.67 -6.87
CA TYR A 88 8.61 -6.33 -7.05
C TYR A 88 8.77 -4.82 -7.00
N SER A 89 9.81 -4.35 -6.31
CA SER A 89 10.21 -2.95 -6.32
C SER A 89 11.54 -2.80 -7.03
N ILE A 90 11.57 -1.94 -8.04
CA ILE A 90 12.74 -1.69 -8.86
C ILE A 90 13.14 -0.23 -8.68
N HIS A 91 14.27 -0.01 -8.04
CA HIS A 91 14.86 1.30 -7.84
C HIS A 91 15.82 1.58 -9.00
N LEU A 92 15.43 2.49 -9.88
CA LEU A 92 16.28 3.02 -10.93
C LEU A 92 17.06 4.21 -10.38
N HIS A 93 18.39 4.19 -10.54
CA HIS A 93 19.29 5.23 -10.09
C HIS A 93 20.07 5.83 -11.25
N ARG A 94 20.20 7.16 -11.26
CA ARG A 94 21.08 7.90 -12.19
C ARG A 94 22.48 8.11 -11.62
N GLU A 95 22.58 8.15 -10.30
CA GLU A 95 23.79 8.39 -9.53
C GLU A 95 23.74 7.52 -8.27
N VAL A 96 24.90 7.13 -7.74
CA VAL A 96 24.96 6.55 -6.38
C VAL A 96 24.84 7.71 -5.39
N ALA A 97 23.62 7.98 -4.96
CA ALA A 97 23.31 9.12 -4.11
C ALA A 97 22.22 8.80 -3.08
N TRP A 98 22.30 9.45 -1.93
CA TRP A 98 21.27 9.38 -0.89
C TRP A 98 20.81 10.79 -0.53
N HIS A 99 19.49 10.99 -0.52
CA HIS A 99 18.89 12.31 -0.28
C HIS A 99 19.48 13.42 -1.17
N GLY A 100 19.84 13.09 -2.42
CA GLY A 100 20.46 14.02 -3.38
C GLY A 100 21.96 14.26 -3.19
N MET A 101 22.59 13.69 -2.17
CA MET A 101 24.04 13.74 -1.96
C MET A 101 24.73 12.61 -2.75
N LYS A 102 25.50 12.96 -3.77
CA LYS A 102 26.31 11.99 -4.53
C LYS A 102 27.38 11.37 -3.63
N ALA A 103 27.43 10.05 -3.55
CA ALA A 103 28.39 9.31 -2.73
C ALA A 103 29.58 8.81 -3.55
N LEU A 104 29.37 8.40 -4.81
CA LEU A 104 30.42 7.84 -5.65
C LEU A 104 30.43 8.44 -7.05
N ASP A 105 31.62 8.50 -7.64
CA ASP A 105 31.78 8.78 -9.06
C ASP A 105 31.30 7.60 -9.90
N LYS A 106 30.17 7.79 -10.58
CA LYS A 106 29.55 6.78 -11.43
C LYS A 106 30.48 6.27 -12.54
N LYS A 107 31.25 7.14 -13.20
CA LYS A 107 32.09 6.73 -14.34
C LYS A 107 33.14 5.71 -13.91
N GLN A 108 33.79 5.95 -12.78
CA GLN A 108 34.76 5.00 -12.22
C GLN A 108 34.11 3.67 -11.78
N LEU A 109 32.91 3.74 -11.21
CA LEU A 109 32.15 2.55 -10.81
C LEU A 109 31.84 1.65 -12.02
N PHE A 110 31.44 2.24 -13.16
CA PHE A 110 31.24 1.48 -14.40
C PHE A 110 32.55 0.90 -14.96
N ALA A 111 33.62 1.69 -14.97
CA ALA A 111 34.93 1.26 -15.45
C ALA A 111 35.52 0.07 -14.66
N ARG A 112 35.19 -0.04 -13.37
CA ARG A 112 35.68 -1.09 -12.46
C ARG A 112 34.66 -2.21 -12.21
N SER A 113 33.52 -2.17 -12.89
CA SER A 113 32.46 -3.16 -12.71
C SER A 113 32.90 -4.55 -13.16
N LYS A 114 32.33 -5.58 -12.52
CA LYS A 114 32.61 -6.99 -12.80
C LYS A 114 31.37 -7.65 -13.36
N ARG A 115 31.49 -8.21 -14.56
CA ARG A 115 30.45 -9.03 -15.17
C ARG A 115 30.50 -10.44 -14.58
N VAL A 116 29.41 -10.86 -13.97
CA VAL A 116 29.24 -12.23 -13.45
C VAL A 116 28.69 -13.14 -14.56
N ASN A 117 27.67 -12.66 -15.26
CA ASN A 117 27.10 -13.29 -16.45
C ASN A 117 26.48 -12.21 -17.36
N ALA A 118 25.75 -12.60 -18.41
CA ALA A 118 25.16 -11.65 -19.36
C ALA A 118 24.16 -10.66 -18.74
N LEU A 119 23.53 -10.99 -17.61
CA LEU A 119 22.47 -10.20 -16.97
C LEU A 119 22.93 -9.52 -15.67
N ILE A 120 23.94 -10.06 -15.02
CA ILE A 120 24.40 -9.65 -13.69
C ILE A 120 25.77 -8.98 -13.82
N ILE A 121 25.77 -7.66 -13.67
CA ILE A 121 26.96 -6.80 -13.62
C ILE A 121 26.97 -6.15 -12.24
N LEU A 122 28.08 -6.32 -11.51
CA LEU A 122 28.25 -5.89 -10.12
C LEU A 122 29.36 -4.84 -9.98
N PRO A 123 29.35 -4.01 -8.92
CA PRO A 123 30.47 -3.13 -8.60
C PRO A 123 31.73 -3.94 -8.24
N SER A 124 32.89 -3.26 -8.24
CA SER A 124 34.11 -3.84 -7.67
C SER A 124 33.95 -4.08 -6.15
N LEU A 125 34.88 -4.80 -5.54
CA LEU A 125 34.86 -5.02 -4.09
C LEU A 125 34.92 -3.69 -3.33
N GLU A 126 35.81 -2.79 -3.76
CA GLU A 126 35.96 -1.44 -3.18
C GLU A 126 34.68 -0.62 -3.31
N ASP A 127 34.05 -0.62 -4.48
CA ASP A 127 32.80 0.11 -4.71
C ASP A 127 31.66 -0.46 -3.87
N SER A 128 31.55 -1.78 -3.73
CA SER A 128 30.57 -2.41 -2.85
C SER A 128 30.75 -1.99 -1.39
N ILE A 129 31.99 -1.99 -0.89
CA ILE A 129 32.30 -1.49 0.47
C ILE A 129 31.88 -0.03 0.64
N LEU A 130 32.24 0.82 -0.33
CA LEU A 130 31.88 2.23 -0.33
C LEU A 130 30.37 2.45 -0.35
N ILE A 131 29.62 1.67 -1.14
CA ILE A 131 28.16 1.71 -1.23
C ILE A 131 27.53 1.34 0.12
N HIS A 132 27.97 0.26 0.75
CA HIS A 132 27.43 -0.16 2.06
C HIS A 132 27.78 0.87 3.15
N ALA A 133 29.00 1.40 3.16
CA ALA A 133 29.40 2.46 4.08
C ALA A 133 28.58 3.73 3.88
N ALA A 134 28.36 4.15 2.63
CA ALA A 134 27.53 5.30 2.30
C ALA A 134 26.06 5.08 2.70
N HIS A 135 25.52 3.89 2.48
CA HIS A 135 24.16 3.54 2.90
C HIS A 135 23.98 3.57 4.42
N ILE A 136 24.95 3.06 5.18
CA ILE A 136 24.99 3.19 6.65
C ILE A 136 25.04 4.67 7.04
N LEU A 137 25.94 5.42 6.41
CA LEU A 137 26.17 6.82 6.75
C LEU A 137 24.94 7.68 6.47
N PHE A 138 24.33 7.55 5.28
CA PHE A 138 23.33 8.47 4.75
C PHE A 138 21.87 8.05 4.96
N GLU A 139 21.59 6.75 5.20
CA GLU A 139 20.22 6.24 5.27
C GLU A 139 19.94 5.52 6.60
N ASN A 140 20.73 4.51 6.97
CA ASN A 140 20.37 3.60 8.06
C ASN A 140 20.88 3.99 9.45
N PHE A 141 22.03 4.66 9.54
CA PHE A 141 22.72 4.99 10.80
C PHE A 141 22.97 3.77 11.71
N LYS A 142 22.99 2.56 11.14
CA LYS A 142 23.18 1.29 11.84
C LYS A 142 24.00 0.35 10.96
N ILE A 143 25.07 -0.19 11.53
CA ILE A 143 25.87 -1.27 10.98
C ILE A 143 25.19 -2.58 11.38
N LYS A 144 24.96 -3.51 10.44
CA LYS A 144 24.52 -4.88 10.72
C LYS A 144 25.66 -5.84 10.41
N ASP A 145 25.52 -7.08 10.86
CA ASP A 145 26.59 -8.11 10.77
C ASP A 145 27.06 -8.35 9.34
N ARG A 146 26.14 -8.29 8.36
CA ARG A 146 26.49 -8.40 6.95
C ARG A 146 27.41 -7.28 6.47
N GLU A 147 27.23 -6.04 6.94
CA GLU A 147 28.08 -4.93 6.55
C GLU A 147 29.46 -5.04 7.22
N ILE A 148 29.54 -5.58 8.45
CA ILE A 148 30.81 -5.91 9.11
C ILE A 148 31.60 -6.91 8.25
N ASN A 149 30.95 -7.95 7.73
CA ASN A 149 31.61 -8.92 6.84
C ASN A 149 32.18 -8.29 5.56
N TYR A 150 31.61 -7.19 5.06
CA TYR A 150 32.21 -6.43 3.95
C TYR A 150 33.42 -5.61 4.40
N PHE A 151 33.35 -4.98 5.56
CA PHE A 151 34.44 -4.15 6.07
C PHE A 151 35.66 -4.97 6.47
N LEU A 152 35.48 -6.19 6.96
CA LEU A 152 36.61 -7.10 7.23
C LEU A 152 37.46 -7.38 5.97
N LYS A 153 36.85 -7.35 4.78
CA LYS A 153 37.57 -7.54 3.50
C LYS A 153 38.47 -6.36 3.12
N LEU A 154 38.31 -5.18 3.74
CA LEU A 154 39.22 -4.03 3.53
C LEU A 154 40.67 -4.32 3.95
N ASN A 155 40.87 -5.32 4.81
CA ASN A 155 42.19 -5.73 5.27
C ASN A 155 42.85 -6.76 4.35
N GLU A 156 42.14 -7.24 3.32
CA GLU A 156 42.74 -8.11 2.29
C GLU A 156 43.73 -7.29 1.44
N SER A 157 44.89 -7.90 1.15
CA SER A 157 45.99 -7.27 0.39
C SER A 157 45.59 -6.82 -1.02
N THR A 158 44.47 -7.32 -1.54
CA THR A 158 43.96 -7.03 -2.87
C THR A 158 43.14 -5.74 -2.97
N THR A 159 42.84 -5.06 -1.86
CA THR A 159 41.97 -3.88 -1.85
C THR A 159 42.73 -2.61 -2.26
N ASP A 160 42.22 -1.91 -3.28
CA ASP A 160 42.78 -0.62 -3.73
C ASP A 160 42.37 0.54 -2.79
N ARG A 161 43.17 0.77 -1.75
CA ARG A 161 42.92 1.81 -0.73
C ARG A 161 43.02 3.23 -1.28
N ASN A 162 43.90 3.45 -2.27
CA ASN A 162 44.06 4.76 -2.90
C ASN A 162 42.79 5.14 -3.66
N TYR A 163 42.19 4.19 -4.37
CA TYR A 163 40.90 4.39 -5.03
C TYR A 163 39.77 4.72 -4.04
N ILE A 164 39.67 3.99 -2.93
CA ILE A 164 38.67 4.24 -1.88
C ILE A 164 38.83 5.66 -1.30
N LEU A 165 40.06 6.04 -0.98
CA LEU A 165 40.37 7.37 -0.46
C LEU A 165 39.99 8.45 -1.48
N TRP A 166 40.38 8.27 -2.74
CA TRP A 166 40.05 9.18 -3.83
C TRP A 166 38.53 9.35 -4.00
N GLN A 167 37.76 8.24 -4.02
CA GLN A 167 36.30 8.29 -4.15
C GLN A 167 35.65 9.09 -3.02
N THR A 168 36.06 8.83 -1.77
CA THR A 168 35.48 9.47 -0.59
C THR A 168 35.89 10.94 -0.45
N GLN A 169 37.12 11.30 -0.83
CA GLN A 169 37.59 12.68 -0.87
C GLN A 169 36.90 13.48 -1.97
N LYS A 170 36.85 12.94 -3.20
CA LYS A 170 36.17 13.56 -4.35
C LYS A 170 34.72 13.88 -4.03
N ASN A 171 34.03 12.96 -3.35
CA ASN A 171 32.62 13.12 -2.96
C ASN A 171 32.44 13.74 -1.55
N ARG A 172 33.52 14.19 -0.90
CA ARG A 172 33.54 14.97 0.35
C ARG A 172 32.91 14.28 1.56
N TRP A 173 33.10 12.98 1.69
CA TRP A 173 32.59 12.22 2.84
C TRP A 173 33.61 11.27 3.47
N GLU A 174 34.90 11.41 3.15
CA GLU A 174 36.04 10.69 3.76
C GLU A 174 35.95 10.59 5.30
N LYS A 175 35.74 11.72 6.00
CA LYS A 175 35.62 11.71 7.48
C LYS A 175 34.45 10.85 7.95
N GLY A 176 33.35 10.82 7.20
CA GLY A 176 32.19 9.98 7.47
C GLY A 176 32.51 8.50 7.22
N PHE A 177 33.17 8.20 6.10
CA PHE A 177 33.66 6.87 5.77
C PHE A 177 34.59 6.31 6.85
N GLN A 178 35.64 7.07 7.21
CA GLN A 178 36.59 6.66 8.26
C GLN A 178 35.89 6.42 9.59
N ARG A 179 34.88 7.22 9.94
CA ARG A 179 34.08 6.95 11.14
C ARG A 179 33.33 5.63 11.04
N VAL A 180 32.69 5.32 9.91
CA VAL A 180 31.98 4.04 9.74
C VAL A 180 32.96 2.87 9.85
N ILE A 181 34.10 2.93 9.17
CA ILE A 181 35.11 1.86 9.17
C ILE A 181 35.81 1.72 10.53
N LEU A 182 36.17 2.82 11.22
CA LEU A 182 36.80 2.75 12.54
C LEU A 182 35.83 2.37 13.66
N SER A 183 34.52 2.53 13.45
CA SER A 183 33.49 2.10 14.40
C SER A 183 33.33 0.58 14.47
N ASP A 184 34.05 -0.17 13.63
CA ASP A 184 34.06 -1.64 13.56
C ASP A 184 34.37 -2.32 14.91
N LYS A 185 34.97 -1.60 15.87
CA LYS A 185 35.28 -2.13 17.20
C LYS A 185 34.12 -2.16 18.19
N SER A 186 32.93 -1.59 17.89
CA SER A 186 31.74 -1.84 18.71
C SER A 186 30.45 -1.93 17.86
N PRO A 187 29.74 -3.07 17.86
CA PRO A 187 28.63 -3.35 16.94
C PRO A 187 27.32 -2.59 17.22
N HIS A 188 27.35 -1.40 17.82
CA HIS A 188 26.13 -0.73 18.29
C HIS A 188 26.01 0.74 17.87
N LYS A 189 24.88 1.01 17.20
CA LYS A 189 24.22 2.30 16.92
C LYS A 189 25.16 3.52 16.85
N LEU A 190 25.54 3.88 15.62
CA LEU A 190 26.28 5.12 15.39
C LEU A 190 25.46 6.32 15.89
N SER A 191 26.11 7.22 16.63
CA SER A 191 25.45 8.44 17.11
C SER A 191 25.00 9.28 15.91
N LYS A 192 23.67 9.42 15.74
CA LYS A 192 23.08 10.25 14.67
C LYS A 192 23.65 11.67 14.66
N LYS A 193 23.93 12.24 15.83
CA LYS A 193 24.58 13.56 15.97
C LYS A 193 25.98 13.56 15.38
N LYS A 194 26.81 12.55 15.71
CA LYS A 194 28.17 12.44 15.15
C LYS A 194 28.16 12.21 13.64
N LEU A 195 27.23 11.41 13.11
CA LEU A 195 27.11 11.20 11.67
C LEU A 195 26.60 12.45 10.96
N PHE A 196 25.61 13.15 11.50
CA PHE A 196 25.15 14.42 10.96
C PHE A 196 26.26 15.48 10.91
N ILE A 197 27.08 15.58 11.98
CA ILE A 197 28.25 16.46 12.00
C ILE A 197 29.26 16.10 10.89
N SER A 198 29.37 14.82 10.50
CA SER A 198 30.24 14.45 9.38
C SER A 198 29.77 14.96 8.02
N TRP A 199 28.49 15.33 7.90
CA TRP A 199 27.91 15.86 6.67
C TRP A 199 28.01 17.37 6.55
N THR A 200 28.21 18.09 7.65
CA THR A 200 28.20 19.56 7.65
C THR A 200 29.21 20.17 6.66
N PRO A 201 30.44 19.63 6.48
CA PRO A 201 31.36 20.21 5.50
C PRO A 201 30.86 20.07 4.06
N LYS A 202 30.15 18.98 3.76
CA LYS A 202 29.54 18.76 2.45
C LYS A 202 28.36 19.69 2.21
N LEU A 203 27.45 19.78 3.18
CA LEU A 203 26.27 20.65 3.09
C LEU A 203 26.64 22.13 2.97
N TRP A 204 27.70 22.57 3.65
CA TRP A 204 28.21 23.93 3.53
C TRP A 204 28.74 24.26 2.14
N LYS A 205 29.41 23.30 1.48
CA LYS A 205 29.97 23.49 0.14
C LYS A 205 28.97 23.18 -0.98
N GLU A 206 27.78 22.67 -0.67
CA GLU A 206 26.71 22.33 -1.61
C GLU A 206 25.36 22.90 -1.11
N PRO A 207 25.18 24.23 -1.15
CA PRO A 207 24.02 24.90 -0.56
C PRO A 207 22.68 24.44 -1.16
N ALA A 208 22.66 24.09 -2.45
CA ALA A 208 21.47 23.52 -3.09
C ALA A 208 21.03 22.20 -2.46
N THR A 209 21.98 21.34 -2.08
CA THR A 209 21.71 20.06 -1.40
C THR A 209 21.19 20.30 0.02
N ALA A 210 21.79 21.25 0.74
CA ALA A 210 21.32 21.64 2.07
C ALA A 210 19.89 22.17 2.04
N PHE A 211 19.58 23.05 1.07
CA PHE A 211 18.24 23.59 0.87
C PHE A 211 17.21 22.48 0.55
N TYR A 212 17.57 21.54 -0.33
CA TYR A 212 16.73 20.38 -0.64
C TYR A 212 16.43 19.52 0.60
N LEU A 213 17.44 19.23 1.43
CA LEU A 213 17.24 18.47 2.67
C LEU A 213 16.35 19.23 3.66
N PHE A 214 16.56 20.53 3.82
CA PHE A 214 15.73 21.38 4.67
C PHE A 214 14.28 21.36 4.22
N GLN A 215 14.01 21.56 2.93
CA GLN A 215 12.65 21.46 2.37
C GLN A 215 12.03 20.07 2.61
N LYS A 216 12.81 19.00 2.46
CA LYS A 216 12.34 17.62 2.71
C LYS A 216 11.94 17.42 4.17
N ILE A 217 12.71 17.95 5.12
CA ILE A 217 12.44 17.88 6.56
C ILE A 217 11.23 18.76 6.93
N ALA A 218 11.18 20.00 6.44
CA ALA A 218 10.09 20.95 6.70
C ALA A 218 8.72 20.44 6.21
N ARG A 219 8.69 19.59 5.17
CA ARG A 219 7.44 18.96 4.69
C ARG A 219 6.89 17.86 5.61
N ILE A 220 7.67 17.31 6.54
CA ILE A 220 7.22 16.25 7.44
C ILE A 220 6.04 16.69 8.33
N PRO A 221 6.11 17.82 9.09
CA PRO A 221 4.99 18.28 9.91
C PRO A 221 3.78 18.66 9.06
N ILE A 222 3.98 19.36 7.93
CA ILE A 222 2.91 19.75 7.00
C ILE A 222 2.14 18.52 6.52
N ARG A 223 2.84 17.44 6.19
CA ARG A 223 2.23 16.17 5.76
C ARG A 223 1.42 15.48 6.85
N LYS A 224 1.73 15.69 8.14
CA LYS A 224 0.94 15.11 9.25
C LYS A 224 -0.37 15.86 9.47
N MET A 225 -0.38 17.16 9.22
CA MET A 225 -1.57 18.00 9.41
C MET A 225 -2.59 17.88 8.28
N ASN A 226 -2.16 17.51 7.06
CA ASN A 226 -3.07 17.39 5.92
C ASN A 226 -4.24 16.41 6.20
N PRO A 227 -5.51 16.84 6.12
CA PRO A 227 -6.69 15.99 6.32
C PRO A 227 -6.95 15.02 5.16
N GLN A 228 -6.28 15.20 4.02
CA GLN A 228 -6.42 14.38 2.84
C GLN A 228 -6.07 12.91 3.12
N ARG A 229 -6.95 12.01 2.70
CA ARG A 229 -6.70 10.57 2.73
C ARG A 229 -5.57 10.18 1.77
N ARG A 230 -4.76 9.20 2.16
CA ARG A 230 -3.70 8.58 1.34
C ARG A 230 -3.88 7.07 1.18
N GLY A 231 -4.79 6.49 1.96
CA GLY A 231 -5.12 5.08 1.97
C GLY A 231 -6.23 4.78 0.98
N ILE A 232 -6.50 3.48 0.86
CA ILE A 232 -7.52 2.97 -0.05
C ILE A 232 -8.66 2.40 0.77
N LEU A 233 -9.88 2.86 0.47
CA LEU A 233 -11.12 2.28 0.98
C LEU A 233 -11.79 1.47 -0.13
N ILE A 234 -11.99 0.18 0.12
CA ILE A 234 -12.76 -0.73 -0.72
C ILE A 234 -14.05 -1.06 0.01
N ALA A 235 -15.19 -0.70 -0.55
CA ALA A 235 -16.51 -1.00 0.01
C ALA A 235 -17.14 -2.20 -0.70
N LEU A 236 -17.53 -3.23 0.07
CA LEU A 236 -18.28 -4.38 -0.43
C LEU A 236 -19.74 -4.29 0.05
N MET A 237 -20.67 -4.30 -0.89
CA MET A 237 -22.12 -4.18 -0.66
C MET A 237 -22.84 -5.37 -1.27
N GLY A 238 -24.10 -5.58 -0.88
CA GLY A 238 -24.93 -6.64 -1.44
C GLY A 238 -25.81 -7.32 -0.39
N VAL A 239 -26.73 -8.16 -0.86
CA VAL A 239 -27.72 -8.84 -0.03
C VAL A 239 -27.06 -9.72 1.05
N ASN A 240 -27.75 -9.97 2.16
CA ASN A 240 -27.30 -10.93 3.18
C ASN A 240 -27.07 -12.31 2.55
N GLY A 241 -25.95 -12.97 2.87
CA GLY A 241 -25.58 -14.27 2.26
C GLY A 241 -24.81 -14.18 0.93
N SER A 242 -24.61 -12.99 0.37
CA SER A 242 -23.80 -12.77 -0.85
C SER A 242 -22.30 -13.05 -0.67
N GLY A 243 -21.81 -13.33 0.55
CA GLY A 243 -20.40 -13.66 0.79
C GLY A 243 -19.47 -12.47 1.00
N LYS A 244 -19.99 -11.24 1.26
CA LYS A 244 -19.20 -10.03 1.54
C LYS A 244 -18.09 -10.25 2.56
N SER A 245 -18.41 -10.76 3.75
CA SER A 245 -17.44 -10.96 4.82
C SER A 245 -16.35 -11.96 4.42
N THR A 246 -16.73 -13.04 3.73
CA THR A 246 -15.81 -14.05 3.21
C THR A 246 -14.87 -13.45 2.16
N LEU A 247 -15.42 -12.70 1.20
CA LEU A 247 -14.64 -12.06 0.15
C LEU A 247 -13.72 -10.97 0.73
N ALA A 248 -14.17 -10.17 1.69
CA ALA A 248 -13.36 -9.16 2.36
C ALA A 248 -12.13 -9.78 3.01
N LYS A 249 -12.32 -10.84 3.83
CA LYS A 249 -11.22 -11.57 4.48
C LYS A 249 -10.26 -12.16 3.45
N LYS A 250 -10.78 -12.82 2.41
CA LYS A 250 -9.95 -13.40 1.34
C LYS A 250 -9.14 -12.34 0.58
N THR A 251 -9.74 -11.18 0.34
CA THR A 251 -9.07 -10.05 -0.32
C THR A 251 -7.95 -9.50 0.56
N LEU A 252 -8.15 -9.37 1.87
CA LEU A 252 -7.11 -8.96 2.82
C LEU A 252 -5.95 -9.97 2.87
N GLU A 253 -6.24 -11.27 2.96
CA GLU A 253 -5.24 -12.33 2.91
C GLU A 253 -4.36 -12.22 1.66
N GLN A 254 -4.96 -12.05 0.49
CA GLN A 254 -4.22 -11.90 -0.77
C GLN A 254 -3.49 -10.56 -0.88
N TYR A 255 -3.96 -9.50 -0.23
CA TYR A 255 -3.25 -8.23 -0.16
C TYR A 255 -2.05 -8.26 0.79
N GLN A 256 -1.97 -9.22 1.71
CA GLN A 256 -0.94 -9.27 2.77
C GLN A 256 0.48 -9.14 2.23
N PRO A 257 0.88 -9.86 1.16
CA PRO A 257 2.24 -9.73 0.63
C PRO A 257 2.54 -8.31 0.18
N LEU A 258 1.59 -7.64 -0.49
CA LEU A 258 1.72 -6.27 -0.97
C LEU A 258 1.75 -5.26 0.18
N THR A 259 0.83 -5.32 1.14
CA THR A 259 0.79 -4.35 2.24
C THR A 259 1.99 -4.49 3.17
N SER A 260 2.41 -5.72 3.45
CA SER A 260 3.61 -6.01 4.24
C SER A 260 4.86 -5.46 3.55
N HIS A 261 4.98 -5.66 2.24
CA HIS A 261 6.05 -5.10 1.42
C HIS A 261 6.09 -3.56 1.48
N LEU A 262 4.92 -2.92 1.52
CA LEU A 262 4.79 -1.46 1.60
C LEU A 262 4.86 -0.90 3.04
N GLY A 263 4.90 -1.76 4.06
CA GLY A 263 4.78 -1.34 5.46
C GLY A 263 3.43 -0.68 5.79
N LYS A 264 2.36 -1.01 5.06
CA LYS A 264 1.00 -0.49 5.26
C LYS A 264 0.19 -1.48 6.10
N LYS A 265 -0.71 -0.98 6.95
CA LYS A 265 -1.64 -1.85 7.67
C LYS A 265 -2.86 -2.17 6.81
N GLN A 266 -3.49 -3.26 7.17
CA GLN A 266 -4.76 -3.70 6.63
C GLN A 266 -5.81 -3.66 7.73
N GLN A 267 -7.02 -3.23 7.38
CA GLN A 267 -8.14 -3.18 8.32
C GLN A 267 -9.39 -3.75 7.66
N TYR A 268 -9.97 -4.76 8.29
CA TYR A 268 -11.33 -5.19 8.05
C TYR A 268 -12.26 -4.35 8.92
N TYR A 269 -13.33 -3.82 8.36
CA TYR A 269 -14.33 -3.11 9.16
C TYR A 269 -15.74 -3.50 8.73
N TYR A 270 -16.54 -4.01 9.67
CA TYR A 270 -17.97 -4.21 9.43
C TYR A 270 -18.72 -2.89 9.59
N TYR A 271 -19.14 -2.30 8.48
CA TYR A 271 -19.79 -1.00 8.41
C TYR A 271 -21.32 -1.11 8.36
N GLY A 272 -21.90 -2.10 9.06
CA GLY A 272 -23.35 -2.20 9.27
C GLY A 272 -23.82 -1.28 10.39
N TRP A 273 -25.14 -1.08 10.52
CA TRP A 273 -25.71 -0.20 11.56
C TRP A 273 -25.28 -0.63 12.96
N GLU A 274 -24.70 0.31 13.71
CA GLU A 274 -24.30 0.15 15.10
C GLU A 274 -24.38 1.53 15.77
N PRO A 275 -25.07 1.65 16.92
CA PRO A 275 -25.21 2.91 17.64
C PRO A 275 -23.87 3.31 18.28
N THR A 276 -23.16 4.25 17.64
CA THR A 276 -21.85 4.76 18.12
C THR A 276 -21.93 6.17 18.66
N PHE A 277 -22.76 7.03 18.07
CA PHE A 277 -22.92 8.41 18.50
C PHE A 277 -23.50 8.47 19.92
N PHE A 278 -23.01 9.39 20.74
CA PHE A 278 -23.35 9.46 22.16
C PHE A 278 -24.87 9.62 22.40
N LEU A 279 -25.52 10.51 21.64
CA LEU A 279 -26.97 10.67 21.73
C LEU A 279 -27.70 9.39 21.32
N THR A 280 -27.23 8.72 20.26
CA THR A 280 -27.80 7.45 19.83
C THR A 280 -27.70 6.40 20.92
N LYS A 281 -26.58 6.31 21.65
CA LYS A 281 -26.41 5.36 22.77
C LYS A 281 -27.37 5.65 23.92
N LEU A 282 -27.56 6.94 24.25
CA LEU A 282 -28.54 7.38 25.25
C LEU A 282 -29.96 6.97 24.86
N PHE A 283 -30.36 7.29 23.62
CA PHE A 283 -31.68 6.94 23.11
C PHE A 283 -31.84 5.42 22.96
N SER A 284 -30.83 4.69 22.48
CA SER A 284 -30.93 3.24 22.31
C SER A 284 -31.19 2.52 23.62
N ASN A 285 -30.66 3.01 24.75
CA ASN A 285 -30.94 2.42 26.06
C ASN A 285 -32.38 2.63 26.51
N ILE A 286 -32.96 3.80 26.22
CA ILE A 286 -34.35 4.12 26.51
C ILE A 286 -35.29 3.32 25.59
N PHE A 287 -34.92 3.23 24.31
CA PHE A 287 -35.71 2.61 23.28
C PHE A 287 -35.56 1.07 23.21
N HIS A 288 -34.47 0.47 23.68
CA HIS A 288 -34.28 -0.99 23.63
C HIS A 288 -35.36 -1.77 24.37
N ARG A 289 -36.05 -1.15 25.33
CA ARG A 289 -37.22 -1.73 26.00
C ARG A 289 -38.45 -1.86 25.09
N ASN A 290 -38.59 -1.03 24.04
CA ASN A 290 -39.77 -0.99 23.15
C ASN A 290 -39.48 -1.19 21.64
N ASN A 291 -38.23 -1.08 21.15
CA ASN A 291 -37.91 -0.82 19.72
C ASN A 291 -37.53 -1.99 18.81
N LYS A 292 -37.45 -3.24 19.26
CA LYS A 292 -37.28 -4.36 18.30
C LYS A 292 -38.45 -4.42 17.29
N LYS A 293 -39.62 -3.91 17.67
CA LYS A 293 -40.80 -3.78 16.80
C LYS A 293 -40.71 -2.61 15.83
N LEU A 294 -40.30 -1.41 16.26
CA LEU A 294 -40.31 -0.22 15.40
C LEU A 294 -39.44 -0.36 14.14
N PHE A 295 -38.22 -0.89 14.22
CA PHE A 295 -37.38 -1.07 13.02
C PHE A 295 -37.82 -2.24 12.12
N SER A 296 -38.45 -3.27 12.69
CA SER A 296 -38.96 -4.40 11.91
C SER A 296 -40.28 -4.04 11.23
N GLU A 297 -41.18 -3.35 11.91
CA GLU A 297 -42.44 -2.82 11.35
C GLU A 297 -42.18 -1.78 10.25
N VAL A 298 -41.17 -0.92 10.42
CA VAL A 298 -40.79 0.07 9.41
C VAL A 298 -40.34 -0.58 8.10
N ASN A 299 -39.81 -1.81 8.09
CA ASN A 299 -39.34 -2.45 6.86
C ASN A 299 -40.35 -3.38 6.19
N PHE A 300 -41.36 -3.89 6.92
CA PHE A 300 -42.12 -5.07 6.48
C PHE A 300 -43.59 -4.84 6.10
N SER A 301 -44.27 -3.75 6.48
CA SER A 301 -45.75 -3.81 6.48
C SER A 301 -46.52 -2.58 5.96
N ARG A 302 -45.94 -1.66 5.19
CA ARG A 302 -46.74 -0.56 4.61
C ARG A 302 -46.53 -0.38 3.11
N GLN A 303 -47.64 -0.25 2.39
CA GLN A 303 -47.66 0.53 1.16
C GLN A 303 -47.28 1.95 1.55
N TYR A 304 -46.02 2.34 1.31
CA TYR A 304 -45.60 3.71 1.56
C TYR A 304 -46.32 4.64 0.58
N SER A 305 -46.64 5.85 1.03
CA SER A 305 -46.91 6.97 0.16
C SER A 305 -45.70 7.24 -0.76
N GLN A 306 -45.88 8.10 -1.76
CA GLN A 306 -44.75 8.55 -2.59
C GLN A 306 -43.69 9.30 -1.76
N PHE A 307 -44.12 9.95 -0.68
CA PHE A 307 -43.26 10.68 0.25
C PHE A 307 -43.62 10.33 1.70
N ASP A 308 -42.61 10.02 2.51
CA ASP A 308 -42.72 9.77 3.95
C ASP A 308 -41.66 10.58 4.70
N PHE A 309 -42.10 11.67 5.34
CA PHE A 309 -41.24 12.60 6.08
C PHE A 309 -40.40 11.90 7.17
N PHE A 310 -40.95 10.89 7.85
CA PHE A 310 -40.24 10.19 8.92
C PHE A 310 -39.08 9.36 8.35
N GLN A 311 -39.26 8.75 7.18
CA GLN A 311 -38.18 8.01 6.51
C GLN A 311 -37.08 8.93 6.01
N GLU A 312 -37.42 10.11 5.48
CA GLU A 312 -36.41 11.10 5.08
C GLU A 312 -35.57 11.55 6.29
N LEU A 313 -36.23 11.87 7.42
CA LEU A 313 -35.54 12.25 8.66
C LEU A 313 -34.67 11.10 9.19
N LEU A 314 -35.16 9.86 9.10
CA LEU A 314 -34.38 8.66 9.45
C LEU A 314 -33.11 8.55 8.61
N PHE A 315 -33.16 8.82 7.30
CA PHE A 315 -31.97 8.79 6.45
C PHE A 315 -30.96 9.89 6.79
N VAL A 316 -31.42 11.11 7.13
CA VAL A 316 -30.54 12.19 7.62
C VAL A 316 -29.85 11.76 8.91
N TYR A 317 -30.60 11.18 9.84
CA TYR A 317 -30.05 10.68 11.10
C TYR A 317 -29.02 9.56 10.86
N LEU A 318 -29.34 8.57 10.02
CA LEU A 318 -28.40 7.52 9.65
C LEU A 318 -27.15 8.08 8.97
N PHE A 319 -27.28 9.10 8.13
CA PHE A 319 -26.14 9.79 7.52
C PHE A 319 -25.21 10.37 8.58
N VAL A 320 -25.74 11.10 9.57
CA VAL A 320 -24.92 11.69 10.65
C VAL A 320 -24.20 10.60 11.44
N GLU A 321 -24.89 9.53 11.80
CA GLU A 321 -24.32 8.38 12.53
C GLU A 321 -23.18 7.72 11.73
N PHE A 322 -23.44 7.38 10.46
CA PHE A 322 -22.42 6.77 9.60
C PHE A 322 -21.28 7.74 9.27
N PHE A 323 -21.53 9.03 9.16
CA PHE A 323 -20.49 10.01 8.90
C PHE A 323 -19.54 10.15 10.10
N TYR A 324 -20.10 10.21 11.31
CA TYR A 324 -19.33 10.21 12.55
C TYR A 324 -18.42 8.98 12.65
N ARG A 325 -18.95 7.79 12.35
CA ARG A 325 -18.16 6.54 12.30
C ARG A 325 -17.05 6.58 11.28
N TYR A 326 -17.29 7.20 10.12
CA TYR A 326 -16.28 7.33 9.08
C TYR A 326 -15.10 8.14 9.61
N LEU A 327 -15.37 9.29 10.24
CA LEU A 327 -14.36 10.19 10.79
C LEU A 327 -13.52 9.54 11.89
N ILE A 328 -14.12 8.69 12.74
CA ILE A 328 -13.43 8.09 13.88
C ILE A 328 -12.74 6.78 13.54
N HIS A 329 -13.36 5.92 12.74
CA HIS A 329 -12.86 4.57 12.53
C HIS A 329 -12.10 4.41 11.21
N LEU A 330 -12.60 4.99 10.12
CA LEU A 330 -12.00 4.78 8.79
C LEU A 330 -10.97 5.86 8.45
N GLN A 331 -11.31 7.13 8.65
CA GLN A 331 -10.48 8.26 8.24
C GLN A 331 -9.06 8.23 8.86
N PRO A 332 -8.84 7.86 10.14
CA PRO A 332 -7.49 7.84 10.69
C PRO A 332 -6.58 6.80 10.02
N GLY A 333 -7.10 5.62 9.67
CA GLY A 333 -6.37 4.62 8.89
C GLY A 333 -6.10 5.09 7.46
N LEU A 334 -7.12 5.67 6.81
CA LEU A 334 -6.98 6.24 5.47
C LEU A 334 -5.97 7.40 5.41
N ARG A 335 -5.86 8.24 6.45
CA ARG A 335 -4.82 9.29 6.51
C ARG A 335 -3.41 8.73 6.67
N LYS A 336 -3.27 7.58 7.35
CA LYS A 336 -1.99 6.86 7.49
C LYS A 336 -1.56 6.14 6.22
N GLY A 337 -2.45 6.00 5.24
CA GLY A 337 -2.17 5.31 3.99
C GLY A 337 -2.54 3.83 4.00
N ASP A 338 -3.29 3.38 5.00
CA ASP A 338 -3.69 1.98 5.18
C ASP A 338 -4.69 1.51 4.11
N LEU A 339 -4.76 0.20 3.91
CA LEU A 339 -5.83 -0.44 3.15
C LEU A 339 -6.99 -0.78 4.10
N ILE A 340 -8.17 -0.28 3.79
CA ILE A 340 -9.40 -0.59 4.53
C ILE A 340 -10.38 -1.27 3.59
N ILE A 341 -10.86 -2.46 3.98
CA ILE A 341 -11.97 -3.13 3.32
C ILE A 341 -13.18 -3.11 4.24
N SER A 342 -14.25 -2.46 3.80
CA SER A 342 -15.49 -2.39 4.56
C SER A 342 -16.49 -3.44 4.07
N ASP A 343 -16.98 -4.26 4.98
CA ASP A 343 -18.16 -5.10 4.76
C ASP A 343 -19.39 -4.24 5.06
N ARG A 344 -20.13 -3.90 4.00
CA ARG A 344 -21.09 -2.79 3.91
C ARG A 344 -20.44 -1.42 3.89
N TYR A 345 -21.25 -0.43 3.56
CA TYR A 345 -20.93 0.99 3.63
C TYR A 345 -22.22 1.79 3.81
N PHE A 346 -22.15 3.12 3.93
CA PHE A 346 -23.36 3.96 4.02
C PHE A 346 -24.35 3.69 2.87
N TYR A 347 -23.82 3.38 1.69
CA TYR A 347 -24.58 3.02 0.49
C TYR A 347 -25.51 1.82 0.66
N ASP A 348 -25.19 0.93 1.59
CA ASP A 348 -25.96 -0.28 1.87
C ASP A 348 -27.39 0.03 2.35
N ILE A 349 -27.62 1.24 2.89
CA ILE A 349 -28.97 1.74 3.25
C ILE A 349 -29.90 1.73 2.04
N TYR A 350 -29.40 2.05 0.84
CA TYR A 350 -30.23 2.05 -0.35
C TYR A 350 -30.74 0.65 -0.70
N GLY A 351 -29.87 -0.36 -0.59
CA GLY A 351 -30.25 -1.75 -0.80
C GLY A 351 -31.24 -2.24 0.25
N GLN A 352 -30.96 -1.98 1.52
CA GLN A 352 -31.69 -2.57 2.66
C GLN A 352 -33.11 -2.03 2.87
N TYR A 353 -33.35 -0.73 2.67
CA TYR A 353 -34.61 -0.10 3.06
C TYR A 353 -35.63 -0.10 1.94
N ASN A 354 -36.90 -0.36 2.26
CA ASN A 354 -37.93 -0.43 1.22
C ASN A 354 -38.23 0.91 0.56
N TYR A 355 -38.26 1.97 1.36
CA TYR A 355 -38.50 3.35 0.95
C TYR A 355 -37.34 4.00 0.18
N SER A 356 -36.13 3.44 0.18
CA SER A 356 -34.91 4.06 -0.39
C SER A 356 -35.06 4.56 -1.83
N SER A 357 -35.66 3.75 -2.70
CA SER A 357 -35.92 4.07 -4.12
C SER A 357 -36.86 5.26 -4.33
N ARG A 358 -37.68 5.60 -3.32
CA ARG A 358 -38.64 6.72 -3.35
C ARG A 358 -38.13 7.96 -2.65
N SER A 359 -37.03 7.84 -1.90
CA SER A 359 -36.51 8.95 -1.12
C SER A 359 -35.93 10.04 -2.02
N ILE A 360 -36.30 11.27 -1.69
CA ILE A 360 -35.79 12.46 -2.38
C ILE A 360 -34.41 12.83 -1.84
N ILE A 361 -34.16 12.67 -0.54
CA ILE A 361 -32.91 13.10 0.08
C ILE A 361 -31.78 12.07 -0.05
N LEU A 362 -32.09 10.78 -0.08
CA LEU A 362 -31.09 9.73 -0.03
C LEU A 362 -30.09 9.81 -1.20
N PRO A 363 -30.48 10.01 -2.47
CA PRO A 363 -29.52 10.19 -3.57
C PRO A 363 -28.52 11.34 -3.32
N PHE A 364 -28.99 12.45 -2.73
CA PHE A 364 -28.12 13.56 -2.34
C PHE A 364 -27.16 13.14 -1.22
N LEU A 365 -27.65 12.47 -0.17
CA LEU A 365 -26.82 11.98 0.93
C LEU A 365 -25.74 11.00 0.46
N LEU A 366 -26.07 10.08 -0.46
CA LEU A 366 -25.12 9.14 -1.06
C LEU A 366 -24.00 9.86 -1.82
N ARG A 367 -24.32 10.96 -2.51
CA ARG A 367 -23.37 11.76 -3.28
C ARG A 367 -22.40 12.55 -2.40
N ILE A 368 -22.88 13.12 -1.29
CA ILE A 368 -22.04 13.93 -0.38
C ILE A 368 -21.25 13.07 0.62
N PHE A 369 -21.70 11.84 0.89
CA PHE A 369 -20.97 10.93 1.78
C PHE A 369 -19.56 10.65 1.22
N PRO A 370 -18.52 10.58 2.05
CA PRO A 370 -17.16 10.28 1.59
C PRO A 370 -17.13 9.06 0.67
N GLN A 371 -16.74 9.25 -0.59
CA GLN A 371 -16.76 8.16 -1.57
C GLN A 371 -15.61 7.19 -1.30
N PRO A 372 -15.83 5.86 -1.29
CA PRO A 372 -14.73 4.90 -1.28
C PRO A 372 -13.90 5.03 -2.56
N ASN A 373 -12.67 4.51 -2.56
CA ASN A 373 -11.86 4.48 -3.77
C ASN A 373 -12.42 3.46 -4.77
N PHE A 374 -12.97 2.36 -4.26
CA PHE A 374 -13.61 1.32 -5.04
C PHE A 374 -14.85 0.81 -4.33
N SER A 375 -15.93 0.65 -5.09
CA SER A 375 -17.21 0.11 -4.62
C SER A 375 -17.53 -1.14 -5.41
N TYR A 376 -17.91 -2.20 -4.71
CA TYR A 376 -18.35 -3.46 -5.32
C TYR A 376 -19.71 -3.88 -4.78
N VAL A 377 -20.61 -4.27 -5.68
CA VAL A 377 -21.90 -4.89 -5.35
C VAL A 377 -21.78 -6.38 -5.65
N LEU A 378 -21.90 -7.21 -4.63
CA LEU A 378 -21.85 -8.66 -4.74
C LEU A 378 -23.26 -9.18 -5.05
N THR A 379 -23.35 -9.92 -6.14
CA THR A 379 -24.59 -10.54 -6.61
C THR A 379 -24.45 -12.06 -6.65
N THR A 380 -25.57 -12.75 -6.54
CA THR A 380 -25.69 -14.21 -6.72
C THR A 380 -27.16 -14.54 -6.97
N GLU A 381 -27.45 -15.77 -7.36
CA GLU A 381 -28.82 -16.21 -7.60
C GLU A 381 -29.64 -16.23 -6.30
N VAL A 382 -30.91 -15.82 -6.39
CA VAL A 382 -31.85 -15.78 -5.28
C VAL A 382 -31.95 -17.15 -4.60
N ASN A 383 -32.04 -18.23 -5.39
CA ASN A 383 -32.08 -19.60 -4.88
C ASN A 383 -30.82 -19.96 -4.07
N SER A 384 -29.65 -19.49 -4.48
CA SER A 384 -28.42 -19.67 -3.71
C SER A 384 -28.38 -18.84 -2.43
N LEU A 385 -28.99 -17.65 -2.40
CA LEU A 385 -29.09 -16.84 -1.17
C LEU A 385 -29.99 -17.51 -0.14
N ILE A 386 -31.12 -18.06 -0.59
CA ILE A 386 -32.08 -18.78 0.25
C ILE A 386 -31.42 -20.02 0.85
N SER A 387 -30.72 -20.82 0.03
CA SER A 387 -30.08 -22.06 0.48
C SER A 387 -28.88 -21.84 1.42
N ARG A 388 -28.23 -20.66 1.36
CA ARG A 388 -27.11 -20.31 2.25
C ARG A 388 -27.54 -19.90 3.67
N GLY A 389 -28.84 -19.68 3.94
CA GLY A 389 -29.31 -19.42 5.31
C GLY A 389 -29.31 -20.71 6.15
N LYS A 390 -28.78 -20.81 7.38
CA LYS A 390 -28.08 -19.91 8.30
C LYS A 390 -27.07 -20.73 9.10
N ILE A 391 -25.87 -20.20 9.33
CA ILE A 391 -25.20 -20.31 10.63
C ILE A 391 -24.56 -18.94 10.87
N ASP A 392 -25.18 -18.10 11.69
CA ASP A 392 -24.54 -16.86 12.17
C ASP A 392 -23.53 -17.30 13.25
N ARG A 393 -22.31 -17.68 12.84
CA ARG A 393 -21.30 -18.26 13.76
C ARG A 393 -20.85 -17.30 14.86
N ASN A 394 -21.21 -16.01 14.78
CA ASN A 394 -20.86 -15.00 15.77
C ASN A 394 -21.92 -14.84 16.88
N SER A 395 -23.03 -15.58 16.87
CA SER A 395 -24.06 -15.53 17.91
C SER A 395 -23.97 -16.73 18.86
N GLU A 396 -22.78 -17.04 19.38
CA GLU A 396 -22.63 -18.13 20.37
C GLU A 396 -23.28 -17.81 21.73
N SER A 397 -23.70 -16.55 21.99
CA SER A 397 -24.24 -16.13 23.29
C SER A 397 -25.65 -15.52 23.25
N ILE A 398 -26.29 -15.43 22.08
CA ILE A 398 -27.68 -14.99 21.97
C ILE A 398 -28.45 -16.18 21.43
N GLU A 399 -29.45 -16.64 22.18
CA GLU A 399 -30.44 -17.64 21.76
C GLU A 399 -30.58 -17.63 20.25
N GLN A 400 -30.44 -18.80 19.62
CA GLN A 400 -30.61 -19.00 18.19
C GLN A 400 -32.03 -18.61 17.79
N ILE A 401 -32.32 -17.31 17.71
CA ILE A 401 -33.52 -16.78 17.09
C ILE A 401 -33.34 -17.17 15.65
N LYS A 402 -33.98 -18.28 15.27
CA LYS A 402 -34.08 -18.75 13.88
C LYS A 402 -34.74 -17.62 13.10
N ARG A 403 -33.96 -16.65 12.59
CA ARG A 403 -34.46 -15.52 11.77
C ARG A 403 -35.38 -16.07 10.68
N GLN A 404 -36.68 -15.81 10.66
CA GLN A 404 -37.50 -16.44 9.62
C GLN A 404 -36.90 -16.15 8.22
N PRO A 405 -36.79 -17.17 7.34
CA PRO A 405 -36.24 -16.97 6.01
C PRO A 405 -37.05 -15.88 5.32
N PHE A 406 -36.36 -14.89 4.74
CA PHE A 406 -37.02 -13.87 3.95
C PHE A 406 -37.67 -14.53 2.72
N SER A 407 -38.80 -13.99 2.27
CA SER A 407 -39.46 -14.54 1.08
C SER A 407 -38.56 -14.36 -0.16
N PRO A 408 -38.66 -15.26 -1.16
CA PRO A 408 -37.93 -15.12 -2.41
C PRO A 408 -38.15 -13.76 -3.09
N GLU A 409 -39.37 -13.23 -3.02
CA GLU A 409 -39.75 -11.93 -3.58
C GLU A 409 -39.00 -10.79 -2.90
N TYR A 410 -38.90 -10.81 -1.57
CA TYR A 410 -38.13 -9.82 -0.82
C TYR A 410 -36.64 -9.85 -1.22
N ILE A 411 -36.05 -11.04 -1.31
CA ILE A 411 -34.64 -11.19 -1.72
C ILE A 411 -34.44 -10.71 -3.16
N SER A 412 -35.37 -11.02 -4.06
CA SER A 412 -35.34 -10.54 -5.45
C SER A 412 -35.41 -9.01 -5.53
N GLN A 413 -36.31 -8.38 -4.77
CA GLN A 413 -36.40 -6.92 -4.68
C GLN A 413 -35.11 -6.29 -4.13
N GLN A 414 -34.51 -6.90 -3.10
CA GLN A 414 -33.21 -6.46 -2.57
C GLN A 414 -32.12 -6.56 -3.65
N CYS A 415 -32.03 -7.67 -4.37
CA CYS A 415 -31.08 -7.84 -5.48
C CYS A 415 -31.24 -6.75 -6.54
N GLN A 416 -32.48 -6.43 -6.92
CA GLN A 416 -32.77 -5.35 -7.86
C GLN A 416 -32.27 -3.99 -7.36
N LYS A 417 -32.55 -3.65 -6.10
CA LYS A 417 -32.07 -2.39 -5.49
C LYS A 417 -30.57 -2.27 -5.44
N TYR A 418 -29.86 -3.37 -5.19
CA TYR A 418 -28.40 -3.37 -5.24
C TYR A 418 -27.87 -3.20 -6.68
N ALA A 419 -28.58 -3.71 -7.68
CA ALA A 419 -28.27 -3.44 -9.09
C ALA A 419 -28.49 -1.96 -9.43
N GLU A 420 -29.60 -1.37 -9.00
CA GLU A 420 -29.87 0.07 -9.14
C GLU A 420 -28.80 0.93 -8.43
N LEU A 421 -28.47 0.59 -7.18
CA LEU A 421 -27.40 1.23 -6.41
C LEU A 421 -26.07 1.24 -7.16
N SER A 422 -25.75 0.15 -7.88
CA SER A 422 -24.49 0.07 -8.61
C SER A 422 -24.33 1.19 -9.65
N SER A 423 -25.42 1.58 -10.30
CA SER A 423 -25.44 2.73 -11.21
C SER A 423 -25.29 4.07 -10.46
N LEU A 424 -26.01 4.23 -9.35
CA LEU A 424 -26.04 5.48 -8.56
C LEU A 424 -24.68 5.87 -7.99
N VAL A 425 -23.88 4.89 -7.55
CA VAL A 425 -22.56 5.14 -6.93
C VAL A 425 -21.39 4.63 -7.77
N SER A 426 -21.64 4.31 -9.05
CA SER A 426 -20.64 3.76 -9.98
C SER A 426 -19.90 2.52 -9.41
N ALA A 427 -20.62 1.67 -8.69
CA ALA A 427 -20.05 0.43 -8.15
C ALA A 427 -19.98 -0.66 -9.22
N LYS A 428 -18.93 -1.47 -9.16
CA LYS A 428 -18.78 -2.62 -10.05
C LYS A 428 -19.54 -3.82 -9.49
N ILE A 429 -20.19 -4.58 -10.36
CA ILE A 429 -20.86 -5.83 -9.97
C ILE A 429 -19.85 -6.98 -9.98
N ILE A 430 -19.86 -7.78 -8.92
CA ILE A 430 -19.13 -9.05 -8.82
C ILE A 430 -20.14 -10.18 -8.64
N ASP A 431 -20.10 -11.15 -9.56
CA ASP A 431 -20.84 -12.40 -9.42
C ASP A 431 -20.08 -13.35 -8.49
N THR A 432 -20.74 -13.75 -7.40
CA THR A 432 -20.17 -14.63 -6.37
C THR A 432 -20.47 -16.11 -6.58
N LYS A 433 -20.93 -16.49 -7.78
CA LYS A 433 -20.85 -17.88 -8.27
C LYS A 433 -19.41 -18.36 -8.41
N ASN A 434 -18.49 -17.45 -8.76
CA ASN A 434 -17.07 -17.74 -8.84
C ASN A 434 -16.49 -18.05 -7.46
N ARG A 435 -15.35 -18.75 -7.44
CA ARG A 435 -14.65 -19.02 -6.18
C ARG A 435 -14.24 -17.68 -5.54
N PRO A 436 -14.39 -17.49 -4.21
CA PRO A 436 -14.01 -16.25 -3.53
C PRO A 436 -12.56 -15.82 -3.82
N GLN A 437 -11.68 -16.79 -4.07
CA GLN A 437 -10.30 -16.58 -4.46
C GLN A 437 -10.19 -15.77 -5.77
N ASP A 438 -10.95 -16.13 -6.79
CA ASP A 438 -10.90 -15.51 -8.12
C ASP A 438 -11.47 -14.09 -8.08
N CYS A 439 -12.57 -13.90 -7.32
CA CYS A 439 -13.15 -12.59 -7.07
C CYS A 439 -12.16 -11.66 -6.34
N ALA A 440 -11.45 -12.17 -5.33
CA ALA A 440 -10.43 -11.39 -4.62
C ALA A 440 -9.24 -11.03 -5.52
N GLN A 441 -8.80 -11.95 -6.39
CA GLN A 441 -7.76 -11.67 -7.39
C GLN A 441 -8.20 -10.58 -8.37
N LYS A 442 -9.45 -10.62 -8.82
CA LYS A 442 -10.04 -9.58 -9.68
C LYS A 442 -10.04 -8.22 -8.98
N ILE A 443 -10.49 -8.14 -7.72
CA ILE A 443 -10.45 -6.90 -6.94
C ILE A 443 -9.02 -6.39 -6.85
N ILE A 444 -8.05 -7.23 -6.49
CA ILE A 444 -6.65 -6.83 -6.36
C ILE A 444 -6.11 -6.29 -7.68
N ALA A 445 -6.33 -6.99 -8.79
CA ALA A 445 -5.85 -6.60 -10.12
C ALA A 445 -6.32 -5.19 -10.51
N GLU A 446 -7.54 -4.82 -10.12
CA GLU A 446 -8.11 -3.50 -10.40
C GLU A 446 -7.63 -2.41 -9.42
N THR A 447 -7.26 -2.77 -8.20
CA THR A 447 -7.13 -1.80 -7.09
C THR A 447 -5.71 -1.65 -6.54
N TRP A 448 -4.78 -2.58 -6.81
CA TRP A 448 -3.41 -2.56 -6.27
C TRP A 448 -2.60 -1.31 -6.66
N LYS A 449 -2.79 -0.78 -7.87
CA LYS A 449 -2.07 0.42 -8.35
C LYS A 449 -2.44 1.65 -7.53
N ALA A 450 -3.70 1.79 -7.15
CA ALA A 450 -4.16 2.90 -6.31
C ALA A 450 -3.56 2.83 -4.89
N LEU A 451 -3.21 1.63 -4.41
CA LEU A 451 -2.52 1.49 -3.13
C LEU A 451 -1.06 2.01 -3.19
N LEU A 452 -0.49 2.15 -4.39
CA LEU A 452 0.88 2.61 -4.59
C LEU A 452 1.00 4.12 -4.82
N SER A 453 -0.03 4.78 -5.34
CA SER A 453 -0.12 6.25 -5.38
C SER A 453 -0.16 6.82 -3.96
#